data_AF-A0AAV1FZW0-F1
#
_entry.id   AF-A0AAV1FZW0-F1
#
_cell.length_a   1.000
_cell.length_b   1.000
_cell.length_c   1.000
_cell.angle_alpha   90.00
_cell.angle_beta   90.00
_cell.angle_gamma   90.00
#
_symmetry.space_group_name_H-M   'P 1'
#
loop_
_entity.id
_entity.type
_entity.pdbx_description
1 polymer ?
#
loop_
_entity_poly.entity_id
_entity_poly.type
_entity_poly.pdbx_seq_one_letter_code
_entity_poly.pdbx_strand_id
1 'polypeptide(L)'
;METENEKLKRLVFSIGQDLCRAVSEGKWKSPKHILLCETVRHLFRSKQLTTILNRLGHSETYDFGLELETALAKALDEVSTYRTHQIVTGEGNLVFHCEWDNLNKTTTSVHSSNIVNSAGGIMVQEVKPGFESNKVRMLRIIDKSQQRSLKVDTPETLPPLNFPRVGPKFPDGSSFTPPVENDAVYAAKMKEYYIWLFSRYIGSDGEQSVPGLGGFTSATGSPPPRKSTVDYFTPIHQPITDNAVVCELLRRSEKGDGTRRQSTRRAMPL
;
A
#
# COMPACT_ATOMS: atom_id res chain seq x y z
N MET A 1 -16.68 11.47 21.13
CA MET A 1 -17.84 12.40 21.12
C MET A 1 -17.32 13.77 20.74
N GLU A 2 -17.78 14.32 19.62
CA GLU A 2 -17.41 15.66 19.16
C GLU A 2 -18.15 16.70 20.03
N THR A 3 -17.46 17.74 20.53
CA THR A 3 -18.11 18.77 21.35
C THR A 3 -18.99 19.67 20.47
N GLU A 4 -20.04 20.25 21.05
CA GLU A 4 -21.02 21.09 20.34
C GLU A 4 -20.36 22.25 19.57
N ASN A 5 -19.27 22.80 20.13
CA ASN A 5 -18.49 23.88 19.53
C ASN A 5 -17.72 23.42 18.26
N GLU A 6 -17.18 22.20 18.24
CA GLU A 6 -16.48 21.66 17.06
C GLU A 6 -17.44 21.37 15.90
N LYS A 7 -18.64 20.87 16.22
CA LYS A 7 -19.70 20.68 15.22
C LYS A 7 -20.11 22.01 14.57
N LEU A 8 -20.30 23.05 15.37
CA LEU A 8 -20.64 24.38 14.86
C LEU A 8 -19.54 24.93 13.95
N LYS A 9 -18.27 24.88 14.39
CA LYS A 9 -17.12 25.32 13.58
C LYS A 9 -17.06 24.61 12.24
N ARG A 10 -17.24 23.28 12.22
CA ARG A 10 -17.25 22.48 10.98
C ARG A 10 -18.38 22.92 10.04
N LEU A 11 -19.58 23.15 10.56
CA LEU A 11 -20.73 23.60 9.76
C LEU A 11 -20.48 24.99 9.17
N VAL A 12 -20.02 25.94 9.99
CA VAL A 12 -19.69 27.30 9.55
C VAL A 12 -18.62 27.26 8.46
N PHE A 13 -17.57 26.45 8.63
CA PHE A 13 -16.51 26.30 7.62
C PHE A 13 -17.02 25.65 6.32
N SER A 14 -17.93 24.69 6.43
CA SER A 14 -18.57 24.03 5.29
C SER A 14 -19.44 25.01 4.49
N ILE A 15 -20.25 25.83 5.16
CA ILE A 15 -21.12 26.84 4.55
C ILE A 15 -20.30 27.98 3.94
N GLY A 16 -19.25 28.44 4.65
CA GLY A 16 -18.36 29.50 4.16
C GLY A 16 -17.67 29.12 2.85
N GLN A 17 -17.29 27.86 2.71
CA GLN A 17 -16.74 27.34 1.46
C GLN A 17 -17.75 27.33 0.30
N ASP A 18 -19.02 26.98 0.57
CA ASP A 18 -20.09 27.04 -0.44
C ASP A 18 -20.34 28.48 -0.88
N LEU A 19 -20.35 29.43 0.06
CA LEU A 19 -20.50 30.85 -0.23
C LEU A 19 -19.35 31.37 -1.10
N CYS A 20 -18.10 31.06 -0.74
CA CYS A 20 -16.94 31.44 -1.53
C CYS A 20 -17.01 30.89 -2.96
N ARG A 21 -17.48 29.65 -3.12
CA ARG A 21 -17.70 29.06 -4.44
C ARG A 21 -18.79 29.77 -5.22
N ALA A 22 -19.94 30.03 -4.59
CA ALA A 22 -21.07 30.69 -5.23
C ALA A 22 -20.68 32.10 -5.72
N VAL A 23 -20.03 32.89 -4.86
CA VAL A 23 -19.57 34.26 -5.18
C VAL A 23 -18.50 34.25 -6.27
N SER A 24 -17.65 33.22 -6.31
CA SER A 24 -16.62 33.09 -7.35
C SER A 24 -17.09 32.40 -8.63
N GLU A 25 -18.38 32.09 -8.77
CA GLU A 25 -18.94 31.34 -9.91
C GLU A 25 -18.21 30.01 -10.15
N GLY A 26 -17.76 29.36 -9.08
CA GLY A 26 -17.00 28.10 -9.17
C GLY A 26 -15.54 28.24 -9.57
N LYS A 27 -15.01 29.48 -9.73
CA LYS A 27 -13.58 29.72 -10.01
C LYS A 27 -12.71 29.34 -8.81
N TRP A 28 -13.17 29.63 -7.59
CA TRP A 28 -12.49 29.18 -6.38
C TRP A 28 -12.81 27.72 -6.09
N LYS A 29 -11.80 26.87 -6.23
CA LYS A 29 -11.82 25.45 -5.88
C LYS A 29 -11.52 25.28 -4.39
N SER A 30 -12.55 25.25 -3.54
CA SER A 30 -12.35 25.08 -2.10
C SER A 30 -12.10 23.60 -1.74
N PRO A 31 -11.41 23.31 -0.61
CA PRO A 31 -11.15 21.94 -0.16
C PRO A 31 -12.39 21.05 -0.10
N LYS A 32 -13.52 21.55 0.40
CA LYS A 32 -14.80 20.82 0.45
C LYS A 32 -15.23 20.31 -0.91
N HIS A 33 -15.22 21.16 -1.94
CA HIS A 33 -15.72 20.81 -3.27
C HIS A 33 -14.83 19.80 -3.99
N ILE A 34 -13.51 19.91 -3.79
CA ILE A 34 -12.52 18.95 -4.30
C ILE A 34 -12.68 17.62 -3.56
N LEU A 35 -12.60 17.63 -2.23
CA LEU A 35 -12.62 16.42 -1.42
C LEU A 35 -13.96 15.67 -1.50
N LEU A 36 -15.09 16.39 -1.57
CA LEU A 36 -16.40 15.77 -1.77
C LEU A 36 -16.50 15.10 -3.14
N CYS A 37 -15.99 15.76 -4.20
CA CYS A 37 -15.94 15.21 -5.55
C CYS A 37 -15.17 13.87 -5.58
N GLU A 38 -13.95 13.87 -5.03
CA GLU A 38 -13.08 12.69 -4.97
C GLU A 38 -13.71 11.57 -4.12
N THR A 39 -14.25 11.91 -2.95
CA THR A 39 -14.86 10.93 -2.03
C THR A 39 -16.05 10.25 -2.68
N VAL A 40 -16.97 11.00 -3.28
CA VAL A 40 -18.16 10.46 -3.94
C VAL A 40 -17.75 9.59 -5.13
N ARG A 41 -16.73 10.02 -5.89
CA ARG A 41 -16.21 9.24 -7.01
C ARG A 41 -15.58 7.93 -6.55
N HIS A 42 -14.77 7.93 -5.49
CA HIS A 42 -14.15 6.71 -4.97
C HIS A 42 -15.15 5.73 -4.35
N LEU A 43 -16.17 6.23 -3.65
CA LEU A 43 -17.19 5.38 -3.02
C LEU A 43 -18.17 4.78 -4.03
N PHE A 44 -18.67 5.60 -4.96
CA PHE A 44 -19.79 5.20 -5.81
C PHE A 44 -19.44 5.02 -7.28
N ARG A 45 -18.32 5.58 -7.74
CA ARG A 45 -17.90 5.63 -9.16
C ARG A 45 -19.00 6.14 -10.12
N SER A 46 -19.99 6.87 -9.61
CA SER A 46 -21.19 7.29 -10.35
C SER A 46 -21.05 8.70 -10.89
N LYS A 47 -20.94 8.83 -12.22
CA LYS A 47 -20.94 10.12 -12.92
C LYS A 47 -22.24 10.91 -12.67
N GLN A 48 -23.37 10.22 -12.60
CA GLN A 48 -24.68 10.85 -12.37
C GLN A 48 -24.72 11.52 -11.00
N LEU A 49 -24.26 10.82 -9.95
CA LEU A 49 -24.24 11.35 -8.59
C LEU A 49 -23.34 12.59 -8.48
N THR A 50 -22.11 12.52 -9.01
CA THR A 50 -21.21 13.69 -9.03
C THR A 50 -21.80 14.86 -9.83
N THR A 51 -22.51 14.57 -10.93
CA THR A 51 -23.18 15.59 -11.74
C THR A 51 -24.31 16.28 -10.98
N ILE A 52 -25.13 15.54 -10.24
CA ILE A 52 -26.19 16.10 -9.40
C ILE A 52 -25.57 17.03 -8.34
N LEU A 53 -24.57 16.55 -7.60
CA LEU A 53 -23.89 17.34 -6.57
C LEU A 53 -23.21 18.59 -7.14
N ASN A 54 -22.64 18.49 -8.34
CA ASN A 54 -22.07 19.64 -9.04
C ASN A 54 -23.14 20.65 -9.44
N ARG A 55 -24.29 20.22 -9.96
CA ARG A 55 -25.42 21.09 -10.31
C ARG A 55 -26.03 21.78 -9.09
N LEU A 56 -26.01 21.12 -7.93
CA LEU A 56 -26.39 21.73 -6.65
C LEU A 56 -25.31 22.65 -6.06
N GLY A 57 -24.17 22.81 -6.74
CA GLY A 57 -23.08 23.68 -6.31
C GLY A 57 -22.16 23.08 -5.25
N HIS A 58 -22.40 21.86 -4.76
CA HIS A 58 -21.67 21.27 -3.64
C HIS A 58 -20.39 20.50 -4.03
N SER A 59 -20.20 20.22 -5.33
CA SER A 59 -19.06 19.44 -5.81
C SER A 59 -18.44 20.03 -7.07
N GLU A 60 -17.20 19.65 -7.36
CA GLU A 60 -16.63 19.78 -8.69
C GLU A 60 -17.26 18.82 -9.69
N THR A 61 -17.02 19.10 -10.97
CA THR A 61 -17.46 18.24 -12.08
C THR A 61 -16.78 16.88 -12.03
N TYR A 62 -17.45 15.85 -12.52
CA TYR A 62 -16.86 14.52 -12.66
C TYR A 62 -15.54 14.52 -13.47
N ASP A 63 -15.50 15.33 -14.52
CA ASP A 63 -14.33 15.45 -15.40
C ASP A 63 -13.12 16.07 -14.69
N PHE A 64 -13.36 17.05 -13.81
CA PHE A 64 -12.32 17.62 -12.94
C PHE A 64 -11.71 16.57 -12.02
N GLY A 65 -12.54 15.70 -11.41
CA GLY A 65 -12.03 14.63 -10.55
C GLY A 65 -11.17 13.62 -11.33
N LEU A 66 -11.59 13.26 -12.55
CA LEU A 66 -10.78 12.42 -13.43
C LEU A 66 -9.43 13.06 -13.79
N GLU A 67 -9.42 14.35 -14.07
CA GLU A 67 -8.18 15.09 -14.35
C GLU A 67 -7.26 15.13 -13.13
N LEU A 68 -7.82 15.40 -11.94
CA LEU A 68 -7.07 15.45 -10.69
C LEU A 68 -6.41 14.10 -10.37
N GLU A 69 -7.16 13.00 -10.46
CA GLU A 69 -6.61 11.67 -10.25
C GLU A 69 -5.55 11.29 -11.28
N THR A 70 -5.78 11.65 -12.54
CA THR A 70 -4.80 11.39 -13.61
C THR A 70 -3.51 12.18 -13.35
N ALA A 71 -3.61 13.45 -12.95
CA ALA A 71 -2.45 14.27 -12.60
C ALA A 71 -1.72 13.72 -11.36
N LEU A 72 -2.45 13.31 -10.31
CA LEU A 72 -1.85 12.69 -9.14
C LEU A 72 -1.11 11.40 -9.48
N ALA A 73 -1.72 10.54 -10.32
CA ALA A 73 -1.10 9.30 -10.73
C ALA A 73 0.17 9.53 -11.56
N LYS A 74 0.18 10.49 -12.48
CA LYS A 74 1.41 10.88 -13.21
C LYS A 74 2.50 11.41 -12.28
N ALA A 75 2.13 12.26 -11.32
CA ALA A 75 3.09 12.83 -10.38
C ALA A 75 3.70 11.75 -9.51
N LEU A 76 2.89 10.74 -9.17
CA LEU A 76 3.31 9.57 -8.42
C LEU A 76 4.26 8.69 -9.24
N ASP A 77 3.96 8.48 -10.52
CA ASP A 77 4.72 7.65 -11.45
C ASP A 77 6.08 8.24 -11.79
N GLU A 78 6.16 9.55 -12.06
CA GLU A 78 7.42 10.28 -12.32
C GLU A 78 8.41 10.22 -11.16
N VAL A 79 7.91 10.21 -9.92
CA VAL A 79 8.75 10.06 -8.72
C VAL A 79 8.84 8.60 -8.28
N SER A 80 8.15 7.68 -8.96
CA SER A 80 8.19 6.27 -8.62
C SER A 80 9.58 5.76 -8.95
N THR A 81 10.27 5.32 -7.92
CA THR A 81 11.55 4.64 -8.05
C THR A 81 11.42 3.32 -7.33
N TYR A 82 12.17 2.31 -7.75
CA TYR A 82 12.14 1.02 -7.06
C TYR A 82 12.51 1.18 -5.56
N ARG A 83 13.28 2.22 -5.21
CA ARG A 83 13.70 2.56 -3.84
C ARG A 83 12.93 3.78 -3.34
N THR A 84 11.89 3.53 -2.58
CA THR A 84 11.06 4.63 -2.08
C THR A 84 11.80 5.46 -1.04
N HIS A 85 11.45 6.74 -0.96
CA HIS A 85 12.14 7.70 -0.09
C HIS A 85 11.91 7.42 1.39
N GLN A 86 10.87 6.69 1.77
CA GLN A 86 10.51 6.47 3.17
C GLN A 86 11.28 5.31 3.81
N ILE A 87 11.83 4.41 3.01
CA ILE A 87 12.60 3.25 3.49
C ILE A 87 14.03 3.67 3.83
N VAL A 88 14.40 3.50 5.11
CA VAL A 88 15.74 3.75 5.65
C VAL A 88 16.66 2.58 5.29
N THR A 89 17.90 2.85 4.90
CA THR A 89 18.86 1.79 4.51
C THR A 89 20.08 1.79 5.41
N GLY A 90 20.83 0.68 5.41
CA GLY A 90 22.04 0.54 6.20
C GLY A 90 21.74 0.28 7.68
N GLU A 91 22.55 0.85 8.57
CA GLU A 91 22.55 0.48 9.99
C GLU A 91 21.27 0.83 10.75
N GLY A 92 20.43 1.73 10.20
CA GLY A 92 19.13 2.09 10.77
C GLY A 92 18.02 1.08 10.47
N ASN A 93 18.20 0.19 9.48
CA ASN A 93 17.23 -0.86 9.16
C ASN A 93 17.25 -1.92 10.27
N LEU A 94 16.10 -2.16 10.93
CA LEU A 94 15.97 -3.21 11.94
C LEU A 94 15.35 -4.46 11.33
N VAL A 95 14.16 -4.31 10.74
CA VAL A 95 13.45 -5.38 10.04
C VAL A 95 12.93 -4.80 8.74
N PHE A 96 13.20 -5.48 7.63
CA PHE A 96 12.61 -5.19 6.33
C PHE A 96 11.88 -6.43 5.83
N HIS A 97 10.57 -6.32 5.74
CA HIS A 97 9.71 -7.35 5.16
C HIS A 97 9.15 -6.86 3.84
N CYS A 98 9.09 -7.74 2.86
CA CYS A 98 8.42 -7.43 1.61
C CYS A 98 7.66 -8.63 1.08
N GLU A 99 6.50 -8.35 0.50
CA GLU A 99 5.65 -9.36 -0.11
C GLU A 99 5.24 -8.89 -1.49
N TRP A 100 5.18 -9.83 -2.42
CA TRP A 100 4.72 -9.61 -3.79
C TRP A 100 3.53 -10.51 -4.06
N ASP A 101 2.51 -9.96 -4.73
CA ASP A 101 1.30 -10.68 -5.06
C ASP A 101 0.72 -10.22 -6.42
N ASN A 102 -0.27 -10.96 -6.91
CA ASN A 102 -1.05 -10.63 -8.09
C ASN A 102 -1.86 -9.35 -7.88
N LEU A 103 -1.51 -8.33 -8.65
CA LEU A 103 -2.25 -7.07 -8.77
C LEU A 103 -3.05 -7.07 -10.07
N ASN A 104 -4.17 -7.79 -10.07
CA ASN A 104 -5.05 -7.87 -11.23
C ASN A 104 -5.84 -6.57 -11.40
N LYS A 105 -5.66 -5.91 -12.54
CA LYS A 105 -6.44 -4.73 -12.90
C LYS A 105 -7.57 -5.12 -13.85
N THR A 106 -8.80 -5.02 -13.39
CA THR A 106 -9.98 -5.19 -14.25
C THR A 106 -10.12 -3.97 -15.15
N THR A 107 -9.90 -4.12 -16.46
CA THR A 107 -10.16 -3.03 -17.41
C THR A 107 -11.56 -3.21 -18.01
N THR A 108 -12.37 -2.15 -17.94
CA THR A 108 -13.70 -2.13 -18.56
C THR A 108 -13.55 -1.78 -20.04
N SER A 109 -13.18 -2.75 -20.87
CA SER A 109 -13.28 -2.61 -22.32
C SER A 109 -14.67 -3.06 -22.79
N VAL A 110 -15.24 -2.37 -23.78
CA VAL A 110 -16.57 -2.64 -24.36
C VAL A 110 -16.65 -4.03 -25.01
N HIS A 111 -15.52 -4.72 -25.21
CA HIS A 111 -15.45 -5.94 -26.03
C HIS A 111 -15.02 -7.22 -25.30
N SER A 112 -14.75 -7.18 -23.99
CA SER A 112 -14.58 -8.32 -23.06
C SER A 112 -13.69 -7.89 -21.89
N SER A 113 -13.78 -8.61 -20.79
CA SER A 113 -13.02 -8.41 -19.56
C SER A 113 -11.53 -8.62 -19.78
N ASN A 114 -10.79 -7.56 -20.09
CA ASN A 114 -9.33 -7.63 -20.16
C ASN A 114 -8.80 -7.44 -18.74
N ILE A 115 -8.61 -8.54 -18.02
CA ILE A 115 -7.85 -8.55 -16.76
C ILE A 115 -6.38 -8.36 -17.13
N VAL A 116 -5.78 -7.26 -16.69
CA VAL A 116 -4.34 -7.06 -16.81
C VAL A 116 -3.69 -7.67 -15.57
N ASN A 117 -3.02 -8.80 -15.75
CA ASN A 117 -2.25 -9.45 -14.70
C ASN A 117 -0.96 -8.64 -14.46
N SER A 118 -0.86 -8.01 -13.29
CA SER A 118 0.37 -7.34 -12.84
C SER A 118 0.87 -7.98 -11.55
N ALA A 119 2.15 -7.79 -11.24
CA ALA A 119 2.71 -8.07 -9.91
C ALA A 119 2.84 -6.75 -9.13
N GLY A 120 2.27 -6.71 -7.94
CA GLY A 120 2.38 -5.60 -6.99
C GLY A 120 3.18 -6.03 -5.76
N GLY A 121 3.87 -5.10 -5.11
CA GLY A 121 4.68 -5.40 -3.93
C GLY A 121 4.48 -4.39 -2.81
N ILE A 122 4.46 -4.89 -1.57
CA ILE A 122 4.41 -4.09 -0.34
C ILE A 122 5.72 -4.24 0.42
N MET A 123 6.15 -3.16 1.05
CA MET A 123 7.31 -3.06 1.93
C MET A 123 6.84 -2.66 3.31
N VAL A 124 7.32 -3.36 4.34
CA VAL A 124 7.10 -3.02 5.75
C VAL A 124 8.44 -2.95 6.43
N GLN A 125 8.75 -1.81 7.04
CA GLN A 125 10.02 -1.57 7.68
C GLN A 125 9.88 -1.12 9.14
N GLU A 126 10.65 -1.75 10.01
CA GLU A 126 10.96 -1.27 11.35
C GLU A 126 12.35 -0.62 11.35
N VAL A 127 12.45 0.53 12.02
CA VAL A 127 13.64 1.37 12.02
C VAL A 127 14.12 1.55 13.46
N LYS A 128 15.45 1.51 13.65
CA LYS A 128 16.05 1.74 14.97
C LYS A 128 15.69 3.13 15.52
N PRO A 129 15.54 3.30 16.85
CA PRO A 129 15.36 4.61 17.46
C PRO A 129 16.46 5.59 17.05
N GLY A 130 16.09 6.82 16.73
CA GLY A 130 17.03 7.86 16.27
C GLY A 130 17.32 7.85 14.76
N PHE A 131 16.86 6.84 14.02
CA PHE A 131 16.94 6.82 12.56
C PHE A 131 15.58 7.21 11.96
N GLU A 132 15.58 8.25 11.13
CA GLU A 132 14.41 8.66 10.37
C GLU A 132 14.78 8.91 8.92
N SER A 133 13.83 8.65 8.02
CA SER A 133 14.02 9.10 6.64
C SER A 133 13.82 10.62 6.61
N ASN A 134 14.90 11.35 6.37
CA ASN A 134 14.84 12.80 6.11
C ASN A 134 14.32 13.13 4.71
N LYS A 135 13.93 12.12 3.91
CA LYS A 135 13.51 12.31 2.52
C LYS A 135 11.99 12.44 2.46
N VAL A 136 11.52 13.68 2.41
CA VAL A 136 10.11 13.98 2.11
C VAL A 136 9.84 13.64 0.65
N ARG A 137 8.76 12.90 0.39
CA ARG A 137 8.26 12.67 -0.97
C ARG A 137 7.67 13.98 -1.48
N MET A 138 8.46 14.74 -2.24
CA MET A 138 7.97 15.92 -2.95
C MET A 138 7.37 15.48 -4.27
N LEU A 139 6.04 15.52 -4.37
CA LEU A 139 5.37 15.37 -5.66
C LEU A 139 5.66 16.61 -6.50
N ARG A 140 6.01 16.40 -7.77
CA ARG A 140 6.15 17.51 -8.72
C ARG A 140 4.78 18.14 -8.96
N ILE A 141 4.77 19.46 -9.12
CA ILE A 141 3.60 20.16 -9.61
C ILE A 141 3.44 19.75 -11.07
N ILE A 142 2.38 19.03 -11.38
CA ILE A 142 2.04 18.66 -12.75
C ILE A 142 1.11 19.73 -13.32
N ASP A 143 1.48 20.22 -14.49
CA ASP A 143 0.63 21.14 -15.24
C ASP A 143 -0.70 20.48 -15.62
N LYS A 144 -1.79 21.25 -15.57
CA LYS A 144 -3.12 20.78 -15.93
C LYS A 144 -3.15 20.37 -17.40
N SER A 145 -3.07 19.07 -17.64
CA SER A 145 -3.04 18.52 -18.99
C SER A 145 -4.45 18.26 -19.56
N GLN A 146 -5.52 18.49 -18.79
CA GLN A 146 -6.91 18.12 -19.12
C GLN A 146 -7.11 16.64 -19.46
N GLN A 147 -6.12 15.80 -19.16
CA GLN A 147 -6.19 14.38 -19.46
C GLN A 147 -6.98 13.70 -18.35
N ARG A 148 -7.98 12.92 -18.75
CA ARG A 148 -8.93 12.25 -17.84
C ARG A 148 -8.66 10.75 -17.73
N SER A 149 -7.59 10.30 -18.37
CA SER A 149 -7.13 8.93 -18.38
C SER A 149 -5.61 8.91 -18.54
N LEU A 150 -4.98 7.89 -17.95
CA LEU A 150 -3.59 7.57 -18.20
C LEU A 150 -3.50 6.77 -19.50
N LYS A 151 -2.64 7.21 -20.41
CA LYS A 151 -2.15 6.32 -21.46
C LYS A 151 -1.15 5.39 -20.78
N VAL A 152 -1.58 4.15 -20.54
CA VAL A 152 -0.66 3.11 -20.12
C VAL A 152 0.01 2.64 -21.41
N ASP A 153 1.23 3.10 -21.64
CA ASP A 153 2.06 2.52 -22.69
C ASP A 153 2.21 1.02 -22.41
N THR A 154 2.33 0.23 -23.48
CA THR A 154 2.53 -1.21 -23.33
C THR A 154 3.74 -1.39 -22.41
N PRO A 155 3.59 -2.08 -21.27
CA PRO A 155 4.66 -2.14 -20.30
C PRO A 155 5.90 -2.71 -20.97
N GLU A 156 7.05 -2.09 -20.72
CA GLU A 156 8.34 -2.62 -21.12
C GLU A 156 8.38 -4.09 -20.68
N THR A 157 8.29 -4.99 -21.66
CA THR A 157 8.19 -6.42 -21.37
C THR A 157 9.56 -6.85 -20.93
N LEU A 158 9.65 -7.59 -19.82
CA LEU A 158 10.95 -8.02 -19.34
C LEU A 158 11.51 -8.99 -20.38
N PRO A 159 12.83 -8.98 -20.63
CA PRO A 159 13.44 -9.92 -21.55
C PRO A 159 13.09 -11.35 -21.11
N PRO A 160 12.67 -12.23 -22.04
CA PRO A 160 12.17 -13.55 -21.70
C PRO A 160 13.26 -14.36 -21.00
N LEU A 161 12.90 -15.00 -19.89
CA LEU A 161 13.81 -15.81 -19.10
C LEU A 161 13.33 -17.26 -19.06
N ASN A 162 13.87 -18.07 -19.96
CA ASN A 162 13.49 -19.47 -20.08
C ASN A 162 14.47 -20.36 -19.32
N PHE A 163 14.15 -20.64 -18.06
CA PHE A 163 14.79 -21.73 -17.32
C PHE A 163 13.74 -22.77 -16.91
N PRO A 164 14.10 -24.07 -16.90
CA PRO A 164 13.22 -25.08 -16.33
C PRO A 164 13.00 -24.76 -14.84
N ARG A 165 11.74 -24.76 -14.40
CA ARG A 165 11.41 -24.58 -12.99
C ARG A 165 11.90 -25.80 -12.21
N VAL A 166 13.04 -25.67 -11.55
CA VAL A 166 13.56 -26.67 -10.61
C VAL A 166 13.19 -26.21 -9.21
N GLY A 167 12.32 -26.96 -8.54
CA GLY A 167 12.03 -26.70 -7.12
C GLY A 167 13.29 -26.86 -6.26
N PRO A 168 13.37 -26.21 -5.09
CA PRO A 168 14.48 -26.42 -4.19
C PRO A 168 14.58 -27.91 -3.86
N LYS A 169 15.72 -28.51 -4.16
CA LYS A 169 16.03 -29.89 -3.77
C LYS A 169 16.95 -29.83 -2.57
N PHE A 170 16.49 -30.47 -1.50
CA PHE A 170 17.34 -30.83 -0.39
C PHE A 170 18.41 -31.81 -0.89
N PRO A 171 19.69 -31.64 -0.53
CA PRO A 171 20.71 -32.64 -0.81
C PRO A 171 20.31 -33.99 -0.24
N ASP A 172 20.64 -35.09 -0.93
CA ASP A 172 20.36 -36.43 -0.43
C ASP A 172 20.99 -36.62 0.96
N GLY A 173 20.18 -37.02 1.94
CA GLY A 173 20.61 -37.18 3.33
C GLY A 173 20.56 -35.91 4.20
N SER A 174 20.11 -34.76 3.67
CA SER A 174 19.92 -33.59 4.53
C SER A 174 18.75 -33.79 5.49
N SER A 175 18.99 -33.60 6.78
CA SER A 175 17.96 -33.49 7.81
C SER A 175 17.77 -32.03 8.21
N PHE A 176 16.52 -31.63 8.42
CA PHE A 176 16.22 -30.35 9.04
C PHE A 176 16.09 -30.56 10.55
N THR A 177 17.03 -30.01 11.31
CA THR A 177 16.91 -29.92 12.76
C THR A 177 16.58 -28.47 13.09
N PRO A 178 15.38 -28.17 13.62
CA PRO A 178 15.09 -26.82 14.05
C PRO A 178 16.08 -26.40 15.15
N PRO A 179 16.47 -25.11 15.21
CA PRO A 179 17.22 -24.58 16.33
C PRO A 179 16.53 -24.92 17.66
N VAL A 180 17.30 -25.28 18.69
CA VAL A 180 16.76 -25.67 20.01
C VAL A 180 15.97 -24.51 20.65
N GLU A 181 16.32 -23.29 20.31
CA GLU A 181 15.62 -22.07 20.69
C GLU A 181 14.15 -22.07 20.24
N ASN A 182 13.83 -22.76 19.13
CA ASN A 182 12.46 -22.84 18.63
C ASN A 182 11.54 -23.60 19.59
N ASP A 183 12.06 -24.61 20.31
CA ASP A 183 11.24 -25.38 21.25
C ASP A 183 10.82 -24.52 22.44
N ALA A 184 11.74 -23.71 22.96
CA ALA A 184 11.47 -22.76 24.04
C ALA A 184 10.47 -21.67 23.60
N VAL A 185 10.67 -21.11 22.40
CA VAL A 185 9.75 -20.11 21.82
C VAL A 185 8.37 -20.72 21.58
N TYR A 186 8.31 -21.93 21.04
CA TYR A 186 7.06 -22.66 20.80
C TYR A 186 6.31 -22.90 22.12
N ALA A 187 6.98 -23.40 23.15
CA ALA A 187 6.37 -23.65 24.46
C ALA A 187 5.80 -22.35 25.08
N ALA A 188 6.55 -21.24 24.98
CA ALA A 188 6.09 -19.94 25.46
C ALA A 188 4.85 -19.44 24.69
N LYS A 189 4.84 -19.57 23.35
CA LYS A 189 3.71 -19.15 22.51
C LYS A 189 2.49 -20.05 22.66
N MET A 190 2.67 -21.35 22.88
CA MET A 190 1.57 -22.25 23.21
C MET A 190 0.84 -21.82 24.49
N LYS A 191 1.57 -21.35 25.51
CA LYS A 191 0.95 -20.80 26.73
C LYS A 191 0.08 -19.57 26.42
N GLU A 192 0.55 -18.64 25.60
CA GLU A 192 -0.24 -17.47 25.15
C GLU A 192 -1.51 -17.91 24.40
N TYR A 193 -1.40 -18.90 23.51
CA TYR A 193 -2.56 -19.44 22.79
C TYR A 193 -3.56 -20.13 23.70
N TYR A 194 -3.11 -20.90 24.70
CA TYR A 194 -4.00 -21.48 25.68
C TYR A 194 -4.72 -20.42 26.49
N ILE A 195 -4.02 -19.37 26.95
CA ILE A 195 -4.65 -18.26 27.67
C ILE A 195 -5.74 -17.62 26.80
N TRP A 196 -5.44 -17.32 25.54
CA TRP A 196 -6.42 -16.75 24.62
C TRP A 196 -7.64 -17.67 24.43
N LEU A 197 -7.43 -18.97 24.19
CA LEU A 197 -8.49 -19.97 24.03
C LEU A 197 -9.38 -20.04 25.28
N PHE A 198 -8.77 -20.12 26.47
CA PHE A 198 -9.50 -20.15 27.74
C PHE A 198 -10.29 -18.86 27.97
N SER A 199 -9.69 -17.69 27.73
CA SER A 199 -10.38 -16.40 27.86
C SER A 199 -11.57 -16.29 26.90
N ARG A 200 -11.39 -16.70 25.63
CA ARG A 200 -12.46 -16.76 24.62
C ARG A 200 -13.60 -17.71 25.03
N TYR A 201 -13.25 -18.87 25.58
CA TYR A 201 -14.21 -19.88 26.02
C TYR A 201 -15.02 -19.41 27.22
N ILE A 202 -14.40 -18.80 28.23
CA ILE A 202 -15.11 -18.26 29.40
C ILE A 202 -15.98 -17.06 29.00
N GLY A 203 -15.50 -16.23 28.07
CA GLY A 203 -16.23 -15.07 27.55
C GLY A 203 -17.25 -15.39 26.45
N SER A 204 -17.60 -16.66 26.21
CA SER A 204 -18.51 -17.06 25.13
C SER A 204 -19.99 -16.93 25.46
N ASP A 205 -20.35 -16.70 26.72
CA ASP A 205 -21.74 -16.55 27.14
C ASP A 205 -22.27 -15.16 26.78
N GLY A 206 -22.77 -15.03 25.54
CA GLY A 206 -23.34 -13.80 25.00
C GLY A 206 -22.42 -13.13 23.98
N GLU A 207 -22.23 -11.81 24.09
CA GLU A 207 -21.32 -11.08 23.21
C GLU A 207 -19.86 -11.36 23.59
N GLN A 208 -19.10 -11.85 22.60
CA GLN A 208 -17.70 -12.21 22.80
C GLN A 208 -16.85 -10.95 23.13
N SER A 209 -16.48 -10.81 24.39
CA SER A 209 -15.68 -9.69 24.90
C SER A 209 -14.18 -9.82 24.60
N VAL A 210 -13.70 -11.03 24.30
CA VAL A 210 -12.29 -11.29 23.99
C VAL A 210 -12.07 -11.17 22.47
N PRO A 211 -11.16 -10.30 22.01
CA PRO A 211 -10.89 -10.14 20.59
C PRO A 211 -10.44 -11.45 19.92
N GLY A 212 -10.49 -11.50 18.59
CA GLY A 212 -9.77 -12.53 17.82
C GLY A 212 -8.29 -12.56 18.18
N LEU A 213 -7.63 -13.69 17.90
CA LEU A 213 -6.24 -13.92 18.31
C LEU A 213 -5.31 -12.74 17.98
N GLY A 214 -5.38 -12.20 16.77
CA GLY A 214 -4.58 -11.03 16.37
C GLY A 214 -4.84 -9.77 17.21
N GLY A 215 -6.11 -9.52 17.56
CA GLY A 215 -6.46 -8.40 18.45
C GLY A 215 -6.04 -8.65 19.90
N PHE A 216 -6.11 -9.90 20.37
CA PHE A 216 -5.62 -10.29 21.69
C PHE A 216 -4.11 -10.12 21.80
N THR A 217 -3.35 -10.62 20.83
CA THR A 217 -1.89 -10.43 20.75
C THR A 217 -1.52 -8.96 20.65
N SER A 218 -2.27 -8.16 19.90
CA SER A 218 -2.03 -6.71 19.79
C SER A 218 -2.31 -5.96 21.10
N ALA A 219 -3.35 -6.38 21.84
CA ALA A 219 -3.74 -5.76 23.11
C ALA A 219 -2.84 -6.16 24.28
N THR A 220 -2.30 -7.38 24.25
CA THR A 220 -1.43 -7.93 25.30
C THR A 220 0.07 -7.77 25.00
N GLY A 221 0.42 -7.50 23.76
CA GLY A 221 1.79 -7.23 23.33
C GLY A 221 2.30 -5.87 23.80
N SER A 222 3.63 -5.72 23.83
CA SER A 222 4.25 -4.43 24.06
C SER A 222 3.96 -3.50 22.88
N PRO A 223 3.36 -2.32 23.09
CA PRO A 223 3.15 -1.37 22.00
C PRO A 223 4.52 -0.97 21.44
N PRO A 224 4.71 -1.02 20.11
CA PRO A 224 5.98 -0.67 19.53
C PRO A 224 6.26 0.82 19.77
N PRO A 225 7.53 1.21 20.02
CA PRO A 225 7.87 2.61 20.30
C PRO A 225 7.57 3.53 19.10
N ARG A 226 7.50 2.96 17.90
CA ARG A 226 7.15 3.64 16.66
C ARG A 226 6.38 2.70 15.75
N LYS A 227 5.47 3.26 14.95
CA LYS A 227 4.77 2.51 13.89
C LYS A 227 5.73 2.12 12.77
N SER A 228 5.59 0.91 12.25
CA SER A 228 6.32 0.46 11.06
C SER A 228 5.99 1.35 9.86
N THR A 229 6.98 1.58 9.02
CA THR A 229 6.82 2.32 7.77
C THR A 229 6.32 1.34 6.71
N VAL A 230 5.21 1.68 6.04
CA VAL A 230 4.64 0.87 4.96
C VAL A 230 4.79 1.64 3.64
N ASP A 231 5.31 0.98 2.63
CA ASP A 231 5.45 1.54 1.29
C ASP A 231 5.21 0.48 0.22
N TYR A 232 5.20 0.87 -1.06
CA TYR A 232 4.87 -0.01 -2.17
C TYR A 232 5.92 0.04 -3.27
N PHE A 233 6.22 -1.12 -3.86
CA PHE A 233 7.05 -1.18 -5.05
C PHE A 233 6.25 -0.71 -6.26
N THR A 234 6.93 -0.10 -7.23
CA THR A 234 6.34 0.14 -8.55
C THR A 234 5.86 -1.20 -9.14
N PRO A 235 4.59 -1.34 -9.54
CA PRO A 235 4.08 -2.58 -10.11
C PRO A 235 4.83 -3.01 -11.37
N ILE A 236 4.91 -4.31 -11.61
CA ILE A 236 5.35 -4.88 -12.89
C ILE A 236 4.11 -5.34 -13.63
N HIS A 237 3.85 -4.79 -14.80
CA HIS A 237 2.63 -5.10 -15.56
C HIS A 237 2.77 -6.38 -16.41
N GLN A 238 3.23 -7.45 -15.78
CA GLN A 238 3.31 -8.81 -16.31
C GLN A 238 2.89 -9.80 -15.22
N PRO A 239 2.43 -11.02 -15.58
CA PRO A 239 2.01 -12.03 -14.61
C PRO A 239 3.13 -12.43 -13.64
N ILE A 240 2.80 -12.58 -12.35
CA ILE A 240 3.78 -13.00 -11.33
C ILE A 240 4.37 -14.39 -11.58
N THR A 241 3.68 -15.21 -12.36
CA THR A 241 4.09 -16.58 -12.71
C THR A 241 5.16 -16.64 -13.78
N ASP A 242 5.45 -15.53 -14.46
CA ASP A 242 6.54 -15.46 -15.43
C ASP A 242 7.90 -15.45 -14.71
N ASN A 243 8.82 -16.32 -15.12
CA ASN A 243 10.16 -16.41 -14.54
C ASN A 243 10.93 -15.08 -14.63
N ALA A 244 10.76 -14.32 -15.71
CA ALA A 244 11.41 -13.01 -15.86
C ALA A 244 10.90 -12.04 -14.79
N VAL A 245 9.60 -12.08 -14.51
CA VAL A 245 8.99 -11.32 -13.41
C VAL A 245 9.52 -11.79 -12.07
N VAL A 246 9.48 -13.09 -11.77
CA VAL A 246 10.01 -13.65 -10.50
C VAL A 246 11.44 -13.20 -10.22
N CYS A 247 12.33 -13.29 -11.21
CA CYS A 247 13.72 -12.84 -11.06
C CYS A 247 13.82 -11.32 -10.80
N GLU A 248 12.99 -10.52 -11.47
CA GLU A 248 12.95 -9.08 -11.24
C GLU A 248 12.39 -8.73 -9.85
N LEU A 249 11.38 -9.46 -9.35
CA LEU A 249 10.85 -9.29 -7.99
C LEU A 249 11.95 -9.56 -6.95
N LEU A 250 12.68 -10.67 -7.09
CA LEU A 250 13.81 -11.01 -6.22
C LEU A 250 14.88 -9.92 -6.24
N ARG A 251 15.23 -9.42 -7.44
CA ARG A 251 16.21 -8.34 -7.60
C ARG A 251 15.73 -7.04 -6.93
N ARG A 252 14.45 -6.69 -7.05
CA ARG A 252 13.87 -5.51 -6.39
C ARG A 252 13.83 -5.67 -4.87
N SER A 253 13.49 -6.85 -4.36
CA SER A 253 13.52 -7.18 -2.94
C SER A 253 14.93 -7.07 -2.35
N GLU A 254 15.93 -7.69 -2.98
CA GLU A 254 17.33 -7.64 -2.53
C GLU A 254 17.84 -6.20 -2.48
N LYS A 255 17.57 -5.42 -3.54
CA LYS A 255 17.97 -4.03 -3.54
C LYS A 255 17.23 -3.23 -2.47
N GLY A 256 15.94 -3.50 -2.26
CA GLY A 256 15.04 -2.78 -1.34
C GLY A 256 15.51 -2.84 0.11
N ASP A 257 15.96 -4.02 0.55
CA ASP A 257 16.56 -4.25 1.86
C ASP A 257 17.82 -3.38 2.08
N GLY A 258 18.56 -3.07 1.01
CA GLY A 258 19.72 -2.18 1.07
C GLY A 258 20.92 -2.77 1.80
N THR A 259 20.82 -3.99 2.31
CA THR A 259 21.89 -4.73 2.99
C THR A 259 22.86 -5.29 1.96
N ARG A 260 23.72 -4.45 1.38
CA ARG A 260 24.81 -4.96 0.55
C ARG A 260 25.80 -5.73 1.43
N ARG A 261 25.76 -7.07 1.33
CA ARG A 261 26.85 -7.97 1.71
C ARG A 261 28.13 -7.51 0.98
N GLN A 262 29.09 -6.99 1.73
CA GLN A 262 30.48 -6.87 1.28
C GLN A 262 31.21 -8.23 1.25
N SER A 263 30.58 -9.36 1.60
CA SER A 263 31.31 -10.60 1.93
C SER A 263 31.22 -11.79 0.96
N THR A 264 30.48 -11.75 -0.15
CA THR A 264 30.41 -12.93 -1.05
C THR A 264 30.45 -12.58 -2.54
N ARG A 265 31.55 -11.96 -2.98
CA ARG A 265 32.12 -12.24 -4.30
C ARG A 265 33.08 -13.43 -4.18
N ARG A 266 32.55 -14.65 -4.09
CA ARG A 266 33.28 -15.85 -4.50
C ARG A 266 32.51 -16.50 -5.62
N ALA A 267 33.12 -16.43 -6.80
CA ALA A 267 32.91 -17.18 -8.03
C ALA A 267 31.74 -18.15 -8.08
N MET A 268 30.80 -17.90 -8.99
CA MET A 268 30.21 -19.00 -9.75
C MET A 268 31.08 -19.18 -11.01
N PRO A 269 31.72 -20.34 -11.22
CA PRO A 269 32.12 -20.75 -12.56
C PRO A 269 30.89 -21.20 -13.34
N LEU A 270 30.99 -21.02 -14.66
CA LEU A 270 30.06 -21.45 -15.71
C LEU A 270 29.59 -22.90 -15.56
#